data_AF-A0A7V5WES8-F1
#
_entry.id   AF-A0A7V5WES8-F1
#
_cell.length_a   1.000
_cell.length_b   1.000
_cell.length_c   1.000
_cell.angle_alpha   90.00
_cell.angle_beta   90.00
_cell.angle_gamma   90.00
#
_symmetry.space_group_name_H-M   'P 1'
#
loop_
_entity.id
_entity.type
_entity.pdbx_description
1 polymer ?
#
loop_
_entity_poly.entity_id
_entity_poly.type
_entity_poly.pdbx_seq_one_letter_code
_entity_poly.pdbx_strand_id
1 'polypeptide(L)' 'MAILILVVVMVLVGLLMGAIGSLIWKEKPLGAAGDYAVAVVVAVIVGLTDWFVIPAMGFSEAMKYLGVA' A
#
# COMPACT_ATOMS: atom_id res chain seq x y z
N MET A 1 -9.93 3.27 16.62
CA MET A 1 -9.35 4.54 16.13
C MET A 1 -8.06 4.32 15.34
N ALA A 2 -7.05 3.62 15.89
CA ALA A 2 -5.77 3.40 15.21
C ALA A 2 -5.87 2.70 13.84
N ILE A 3 -6.67 1.64 13.72
CA ILE A 3 -6.85 0.92 12.45
C ILE A 3 -7.50 1.77 11.36
N LEU A 4 -8.41 2.67 11.75
CA LEU A 4 -9.11 3.55 10.81
C LEU A 4 -8.13 4.59 10.24
N ILE A 5 -7.28 5.16 11.11
CA ILE A 5 -6.20 6.08 10.71
C ILE A 5 -5.22 5.36 9.79
N LEU A 6 -4.84 4.13 10.12
CA LEU A 6 -3.96 3.31 9.28
C LEU A 6 -4.51 3.15 7.85
N VAL A 7 -5.77 2.73 7.72
CA VAL A 7 -6.41 2.54 6.41
C VAL A 7 -6.51 3.86 5.64
N VAL A 8 -6.86 4.97 6.32
CA VAL A 8 -6.89 6.29 5.68
C VAL A 8 -5.52 6.68 5.16
N VAL A 9 -4.45 6.48 5.93
CA VAL A 9 -3.08 6.75 5.49
C VAL A 9 -2.71 5.89 4.28
N MET A 10 -3.06 4.59 4.28
CA MET A 10 -2.81 3.71 3.13
C MET A 10 -3.55 4.15 1.86
N VAL A 11 -4.80 4.61 1.99
CA VAL A 11 -5.54 5.18 0.86
C VAL A 11 -4.86 6.44 0.34
N LEU A 12 -4.42 7.35 1.23
CA LEU A 12 -3.71 8.57 0.82
C LEU A 12 -2.38 8.26 0.12
N VAL A 13 -1.60 7.31 0.64
CA VAL A 13 -0.35 6.86 0.02
C VAL A 13 -0.62 6.20 -1.34
N GLY A 14 -1.62 5.34 -1.43
CA GLY A 14 -2.01 4.72 -2.70
C GLY A 14 -2.45 5.74 -3.75
N LEU A 15 -3.20 6.77 -3.37
CA LEU A 15 -3.57 7.87 -4.27
C LEU A 15 -2.36 8.68 -4.72
N LEU A 16 -1.43 8.97 -3.81
CA LEU A 16 -0.17 9.67 -4.12
C LEU A 16 0.66 8.86 -5.12
N MET A 17 0.85 7.56 -4.86
CA MET A 17 1.62 6.67 -5.72
C MET A 17 0.94 6.45 -7.07
N GLY A 18 -0.39 6.34 -7.09
CA GLY A 18 -1.18 6.31 -8.33
C GLY A 18 -0.99 7.58 -9.15
N ALA A 19 -0.96 8.76 -8.51
CA ALA A 19 -0.72 10.03 -9.19
C ALA A 19 0.66 10.08 -9.83
N ILE A 20 1.70 9.69 -9.07
CA ILE A 20 3.08 9.65 -9.56
C ILE A 20 3.21 8.63 -10.69
N GLY A 21 2.67 7.42 -10.52
CA GLY A 21 2.70 6.35 -11.52
C GLY A 21 2.01 6.77 -12.83
N SER A 22 0.90 7.49 -12.73
CA SER A 22 0.17 8.00 -13.89
C SER A 22 0.91 9.11 -14.65
N LEU A 23 1.95 9.73 -14.07
CA LEU A 23 2.84 10.66 -14.78
C LEU A 23 3.94 9.94 -15.57
N ILE A 24 4.32 8.73 -15.15
CA ILE A 24 5.41 7.96 -15.76
C ILE A 24 4.93 7.31 -17.07
N TRP A 25 3.74 6.71 -17.05
CA TRP A 25 3.25 5.92 -18.18
C TRP A 25 2.40 6.77 -19.12
N LYS A 26 2.85 6.86 -20.39
CA LYS A 26 2.14 7.57 -21.46
C LYS A 26 0.89 6.81 -21.92
N GLU A 27 1.01 5.50 -22.08
CA GLU A 27 -0.12 4.61 -22.36
C GLU A 27 -0.58 3.96 -21.07
N LYS A 28 -1.87 4.11 -20.77
CA LYS A 28 -2.47 3.66 -19.51
C LYS A 28 -3.48 2.57 -19.82
N PRO A 29 -3.18 1.29 -19.50
CA PRO A 29 -4.05 0.16 -19.85
C PRO A 29 -5.49 0.32 -19.37
N LEU A 30 -5.67 0.94 -18.20
CA LEU A 30 -6.98 1.19 -17.57
C LEU A 30 -7.28 2.69 -17.41
N GLY A 31 -6.53 3.55 -18.11
CA GLY A 31 -6.57 4.99 -17.89
C GLY A 31 -6.06 5.42 -16.50
N ALA A 32 -6.06 6.73 -16.25
CA ALA A 32 -5.58 7.28 -14.97
C ALA A 32 -6.42 6.80 -13.78
N ALA A 33 -7.74 6.64 -13.95
CA ALA A 33 -8.62 6.12 -12.91
C ALA A 33 -8.23 4.70 -12.47
N GLY A 34 -7.80 3.85 -13.41
CA GLY A 34 -7.29 2.52 -13.12
C GLY A 34 -5.99 2.55 -12.32
N ASP A 35 -5.05 3.43 -12.70
CA ASP A 35 -3.78 3.60 -11.97
C ASP A 35 -4.03 3.93 -10.49
N TYR A 36 -4.96 4.86 -10.21
CA TYR A 36 -5.33 5.21 -8.84
C TYR A 36 -5.98 4.06 -8.08
N ALA A 37 -6.95 3.38 -8.71
CA ALA A 37 -7.68 2.29 -8.07
C ALA A 37 -6.74 1.13 -7.71
N VAL A 38 -5.88 0.73 -8.65
CA VAL A 38 -4.89 -0.33 -8.43
C VAL A 38 -3.90 0.07 -7.35
N ALA A 39 -3.35 1.29 -7.41
CA ALA A 39 -2.39 1.76 -6.41
C ALA A 39 -2.99 1.79 -5.00
N VAL A 40 -4.24 2.23 -4.83
CA VAL A 40 -4.94 2.22 -3.53
C VAL A 40 -5.15 0.79 -3.03
N VAL A 41 -5.66 -0.10 -3.88
CA VAL A 41 -5.91 -1.50 -3.49
C VAL A 41 -4.62 -2.18 -3.07
N VAL A 42 -3.54 -2.01 -3.84
CA VAL A 42 -2.22 -2.57 -3.52
C VAL A 42 -1.68 -1.99 -2.21
N ALA A 43 -1.72 -0.67 -2.04
CA ALA A 43 -1.22 -0.02 -0.82
C ALA A 43 -1.95 -0.51 0.44
N VAL A 44 -3.27 -0.71 0.37
CA VAL A 44 -4.06 -1.24 1.48
C VAL A 44 -3.71 -2.71 1.75
N ILE A 45 -3.61 -3.55 0.72
CA ILE A 45 -3.30 -4.97 0.89
C ILE A 45 -1.90 -5.18 1.47
N VAL A 46 -0.89 -4.53 0.90
CA VAL A 46 0.50 -4.62 1.38
C VAL A 46 0.57 -4.09 2.80
N GLY A 47 0.01 -2.90 3.04
CA GLY A 47 0.04 -2.29 4.36
C GLY A 47 -0.65 -3.11 5.46
N LEU A 48 -1.75 -3.81 5.15
CA LEU A 48 -2.39 -4.74 6.08
C LEU A 48 -1.57 -6.02 6.29
N THR A 49 -0.88 -6.48 5.25
CA THR A 49 0.04 -7.63 5.33
C THR A 49 1.19 -7.30 6.28
N ASP A 50 1.77 -6.11 6.15
CA ASP A 50 2.90 -5.66 6.98
C ASP A 50 2.50 -5.51 8.45
N TRP A 51 1.30 -4.97 8.72
CA TRP A 51 0.85 -4.75 10.09
C TRP A 51 0.28 -6.00 10.79
N PHE A 52 -0.33 -6.93 10.05
CA PHE A 52 -1.03 -8.05 10.68
C PHE A 52 -0.41 -9.40 10.37
N VAL A 53 -0.05 -9.63 9.11
CA VAL A 53 0.39 -10.96 8.67
C VAL A 53 1.84 -11.20 9.08
N ILE A 54 2.75 -10.26 8.83
CA ILE A 54 4.18 -10.41 9.15
C ILE A 54 4.42 -10.58 10.66
N PRO A 55 3.79 -9.80 11.55
CA PRO A 55 3.96 -10.00 12.99
C PRO A 55 3.39 -11.33 13.48
N ALA A 56 2.34 -11.86 12.82
CA ALA A 56 1.74 -13.15 13.17
C ALA A 56 2.58 -14.36 12.72
N MET A 57 3.59 -14.17 11.86
CA MET A 57 4.47 -15.24 11.38
C MET A 57 5.52 -15.70 12.42
N GLY A 58 5.60 -15.07 13.58
CA GLY A 58 6.51 -15.49 14.67
C GLY A 58 7.98 -15.13 14.44
N PHE A 59 8.26 -14.15 13.58
CA PHE A 59 9.61 -13.61 13.41
C PHE A 59 10.12 -12.93 14.68
N SER A 60 11.45 -12.91 14.84
CA SER A 60 12.06 -12.11 15.90
C SER A 60 11.80 -10.61 15.66
N GLU A 61 11.81 -9.82 16.74
CA GLU A 61 11.55 -8.36 16.71
C GLU A 61 12.36 -7.63 15.62
N ALA A 62 13.62 -8.01 15.41
CA ALA A 62 14.48 -7.43 14.39
C ALA A 62 14.11 -7.88 12.96
N MET A 63 13.77 -9.16 12.77
CA MET A 63 13.41 -9.71 11.46
C MET A 63 12.03 -9.24 10.98
N LYS A 64 11.13 -8.91 11.90
CA LYS A 64 9.81 -8.35 11.60
C LYS A 64 9.92 -7.05 10.79
N TYR A 65 10.88 -6.18 11.11
CA TYR A 65 11.05 -4.91 10.41
C TYR A 65 11.68 -5.04 9.02
N LEU A 66 12.36 -6.16 8.71
CA LEU A 66 12.85 -6.43 7.36
C LEU A 66 11.71 -6.76 6.38
N GLY A 67 10.59 -7.29 6.89
CA GLY A 67 9.41 -7.60 6.07
C GLY A 67 8.45 -6.41 5.89
N VAL A 68 8.51 -5.41 6.77
CA VAL A 68 7.62 -4.23 6.81
C VAL A 68 8.12 -3.09 5.91
N ALA A 69 9.18 -3.31 5.12
CA ALA A 69 9.88 -2.30 4.32
C ALA A 69 9.72 -2.50 2.82
#